data_AF-A0A7V3UAT8-F1
#
_entry.id   AF-A0A7V3UAT8-F1
#
_cell.length_a   1.000
_cell.length_b   1.000
_cell.length_c   1.000
_cell.angle_alpha   90.00
_cell.angle_beta   90.00
_cell.angle_gamma   90.00
#
_symmetry.space_group_name_H-M   'P 1'
#
loop_
_entity.id
_entity.type
_entity.pdbx_description
1 polymer ?
#
loop_
_entity_poly.entity_id
_entity_poly.type
_entity_poly.pdbx_seq_one_letter_code
_entity_poly.pdbx_strand_id
1 'polypeptide(L)'
;MKPKTYNLLYWIFTVIFSGLMIYTSIGGIGPNEKNIEFLHKGLGYPIYFIQFISWAKIAGSIAILIPGLKKIKEWAYAGLFFDLAGAIYSAIAAFGQFDPLMLTLLIWIVPGILSYYFWNKK
;
A
#
# COMPACT_ATOMS: atom_id res chain seq x y z
N MET A 1 20.92 -17.70 0.22
CA MET A 1 19.85 -18.73 0.10
C MET A 1 19.86 -19.30 -1.31
N LYS A 2 19.21 -20.44 -1.57
CA LYS A 2 19.08 -20.98 -2.93
C LYS A 2 18.14 -20.08 -3.77
N PRO A 3 18.35 -19.94 -5.09
CA PRO A 3 17.51 -19.08 -5.95
C PRO A 3 16.02 -19.44 -5.91
N LYS A 4 15.69 -20.73 -5.72
CA LYS A 4 14.30 -21.19 -5.52
C LYS A 4 13.65 -20.63 -4.25
N THR A 5 14.42 -20.46 -3.17
CA THR A 5 13.92 -19.89 -1.91
C THR A 5 13.61 -18.40 -2.05
N TYR A 6 14.46 -17.64 -2.75
CA TYR A 6 14.20 -16.23 -3.03
C TYR A 6 12.94 -16.03 -3.87
N ASN A 7 12.73 -16.87 -4.89
CA ASN A 7 11.51 -16.83 -5.69
C ASN A 7 10.25 -17.12 -4.87
N LEU A 8 10.29 -18.12 -3.99
CA LEU A 8 9.16 -18.47 -3.13
C LEU A 8 8.82 -17.33 -2.16
N LEU A 9 9.83 -16.79 -1.47
CA LEU A 9 9.66 -15.69 -0.53
C LEU A 9 9.13 -14.43 -1.25
N TYR A 10 9.68 -14.11 -2.42
CA TYR A 10 9.19 -13.02 -3.27
C TYR A 10 7.67 -13.14 -3.50
N TRP A 11 7.20 -14.30 -3.96
CA TRP A 11 5.77 -14.46 -4.27
C TRP A 11 4.89 -14.45 -3.03
N ILE A 12 5.33 -15.05 -1.92
CA ILE A 12 4.61 -15.00 -0.64
C ILE A 12 4.38 -13.55 -0.23
N PHE A 13 5.46 -12.76 -0.13
CA PHE A 13 5.35 -11.37 0.28
C PHE A 13 4.60 -10.50 -0.72
N THR A 14 4.76 -10.74 -2.03
CA THR A 14 4.07 -9.97 -3.08
C THR A 14 2.56 -10.20 -3.04
N VAL A 15 2.10 -11.45 -2.87
CA VAL A 15 0.66 -11.76 -2.79
C VAL A 15 0.06 -11.18 -1.51
N ILE A 16 0.73 -11.35 -0.37
CA ILE A 16 0.26 -10.77 0.91
C ILE A 16 0.18 -9.25 0.80
N PHE A 17 1.25 -8.60 0.34
CA PHE A 17 1.29 -7.14 0.22
C PHE A 17 0.21 -6.62 -0.74
N SER A 18 0.10 -7.22 -1.94
CA SER A 18 -0.90 -6.81 -2.92
C SER A 18 -2.33 -7.00 -2.40
N GLY A 19 -2.60 -8.13 -1.74
CA GLY A 19 -3.92 -8.39 -1.14
C GLY A 19 -4.27 -7.37 -0.06
N LEU A 20 -3.32 -7.02 0.81
CA LEU A 20 -3.49 -6.02 1.85
C LEU A 20 -3.74 -4.61 1.26
N MET A 21 -3.02 -4.23 0.21
CA MET A 21 -3.20 -2.93 -0.47
C MET A 21 -4.54 -2.85 -1.22
N ILE A 22 -4.96 -3.93 -1.88
CA ILE A 22 -6.27 -3.99 -2.54
C ILE A 22 -7.39 -3.90 -1.49
N TYR A 23 -7.27 -4.65 -0.39
CA TYR A 23 -8.27 -4.65 0.68
C TYR A 23 -8.54 -3.25 1.23
N THR A 24 -7.48 -2.48 1.53
CA THR A 24 -7.63 -1.10 2.03
C THR A 24 -8.13 -0.12 0.98
N SER A 25 -8.03 -0.46 -0.30
CA SER A 25 -8.49 0.39 -1.41
C SER A 25 -10.01 0.34 -1.61
N ILE A 26 -10.65 -0.80 -1.30
CA ILE A 26 -12.09 -1.03 -1.54
C ILE A 26 -12.94 0.07 -0.90
N GLY A 27 -12.60 0.47 0.34
CA GLY A 27 -13.31 1.50 1.06
C GLY A 27 -13.24 2.89 0.42
N GLY A 28 -12.23 3.20 -0.38
CA GLY A 28 -12.09 4.53 -0.99
C GLY A 28 -12.67 4.64 -2.39
N ILE A 29 -12.94 3.54 -3.10
CA ILE A 29 -13.57 3.56 -4.45
C ILE A 29 -15.03 4.05 -4.36
N GLY A 30 -15.77 3.50 -3.40
CA GLY A 30 -17.14 3.87 -3.07
C GLY A 30 -17.21 4.18 -1.57
N PRO A 31 -16.73 5.36 -1.13
CA PRO A 31 -16.64 5.65 0.28
C PRO A 31 -18.02 5.75 0.91
N ASN A 32 -18.27 4.88 1.89
CA ASN A 32 -19.47 4.93 2.73
C ASN A 32 -19.36 6.05 3.78
N GLU A 33 -20.42 6.27 4.55
CA GLU A 33 -20.47 7.33 5.57
C GLU A 33 -19.28 7.30 6.54
N LYS A 34 -18.86 6.10 6.98
CA LYS A 34 -17.71 5.92 7.88
C LYS A 34 -16.41 6.38 7.23
N ASN A 35 -16.19 6.03 5.97
CA ASN A 35 -14.98 6.39 5.25
C ASN A 35 -14.95 7.90 4.94
N ILE A 36 -16.10 8.50 4.64
CA ILE A 36 -16.24 9.96 4.46
C ILE A 36 -15.96 10.67 5.80
N GLU A 37 -16.50 10.17 6.91
CA GLU A 37 -16.26 10.75 8.22
C GLU A 37 -14.78 10.71 8.59
N PHE A 38 -14.12 9.56 8.44
CA PHE A 38 -12.71 9.44 8.80
C PHE A 38 -11.77 10.14 7.81
N LEU A 39 -11.86 9.85 6.51
CA LEU A 39 -10.90 10.31 5.52
C LEU A 39 -11.18 11.74 5.03
N HIS A 40 -12.45 12.10 4.84
CA HIS A 40 -12.80 13.43 4.34
C HIS A 40 -12.93 14.44 5.49
N LYS A 41 -13.73 14.14 6.52
CA LYS A 41 -13.91 15.07 7.65
C LYS A 41 -12.75 15.03 8.64
N GLY A 42 -12.23 13.85 8.94
CA GLY A 42 -11.11 13.68 9.88
C GLY A 42 -9.76 14.09 9.31
N LEU A 43 -9.37 13.56 8.14
CA LEU A 43 -8.07 13.86 7.51
C LEU A 43 -8.12 15.05 6.53
N GLY A 44 -9.29 15.56 6.16
CA GLY A 44 -9.43 16.69 5.24
C GLY A 44 -9.27 16.35 3.76
N TYR A 45 -9.26 15.06 3.37
CA TYR A 45 -9.05 14.69 1.98
C TYR A 45 -10.28 14.91 1.11
N PRO A 46 -10.16 15.55 -0.08
CA PRO A 46 -11.26 15.60 -1.03
C PRO A 46 -11.72 14.20 -1.46
N ILE A 47 -13.03 14.01 -1.64
CA ILE A 47 -13.62 12.71 -2.01
C ILE A 47 -13.01 12.16 -3.31
N TYR A 48 -12.82 13.01 -4.32
CA TYR A 48 -12.20 12.60 -5.58
C TYR A 48 -10.76 12.09 -5.39
N PHE A 49 -10.02 12.65 -4.42
CA PHE A 49 -8.65 12.23 -4.12
C PHE A 49 -8.64 10.86 -3.45
N ILE A 50 -9.56 10.61 -2.51
CA ILE A 50 -9.75 9.30 -1.88
C ILE A 50 -10.03 8.23 -2.95
N GLN A 51 -10.92 8.52 -3.90
CA GLN A 51 -11.24 7.59 -4.99
C GLN A 51 -10.03 7.37 -5.91
N PHE A 52 -9.35 8.45 -6.29
CA PHE A 52 -8.17 8.39 -7.14
C PHE A 52 -7.06 7.52 -6.51
N ILE A 53 -6.70 7.77 -5.25
CA ILE A 53 -5.62 7.04 -4.60
C ILE A 53 -5.97 5.56 -4.41
N SER A 54 -7.24 5.23 -4.16
CA SER A 54 -7.70 3.83 -4.11
C SER A 54 -7.54 3.10 -5.44
N TRP A 55 -7.88 3.73 -6.56
CA TRP A 55 -7.63 3.13 -7.87
C TRP A 55 -6.14 3.01 -8.17
N ALA A 56 -5.33 4.01 -7.78
CA ALA A 56 -3.88 3.97 -7.96
C ALA A 56 -3.23 2.82 -7.17
N LYS A 57 -3.66 2.56 -5.92
CA LYS A 57 -3.21 1.42 -5.11
C LYS A 57 -3.53 0.09 -5.78
N ILE A 58 -4.72 -0.06 -6.36
CA ILE A 58 -5.11 -1.28 -7.09
C ILE A 58 -4.23 -1.47 -8.33
N ALA A 59 -4.05 -0.41 -9.12
CA ALA A 59 -3.20 -0.45 -10.31
C ALA A 59 -1.75 -0.82 -9.96
N GLY A 60 -1.19 -0.22 -8.89
CA GLY A 60 0.13 -0.56 -8.38
C GLY A 60 0.22 -2.02 -7.91
N SER A 61 -0.80 -2.50 -7.19
CA SER A 61 -0.86 -3.88 -6.70
C SER A 61 -0.93 -4.90 -7.84
N ILE A 62 -1.70 -4.61 -8.89
CA ILE A 62 -1.74 -5.45 -10.11
C ILE A 62 -0.38 -5.41 -10.81
N ALA A 63 0.25 -4.24 -10.94
CA ALA A 63 1.54 -4.10 -11.60
C ALA A 63 2.66 -4.92 -10.94
N ILE A 64 2.70 -4.99 -9.60
CA ILE A 64 3.73 -5.80 -8.90
C ILE A 64 3.49 -7.31 -9.03
N LEU A 65 2.24 -7.75 -9.23
CA LEU A 65 1.87 -9.15 -9.48
C LEU A 65 2.20 -9.62 -10.89
N ILE A 66 2.23 -8.74 -11.89
CA ILE A 66 2.56 -9.12 -13.26
C ILE A 66 4.08 -9.35 -13.41
N PRO A 67 4.53 -10.52 -13.89
CA PRO A 67 5.95 -10.77 -14.15
C PRO A 67 6.44 -9.99 -15.40
N GLY A 68 7.74 -9.64 -15.43
CA GLY A 68 8.38 -9.04 -16.60
C GLY A 68 8.34 -7.51 -16.70
N LEU A 69 7.45 -6.82 -15.98
CA LEU A 69 7.29 -5.37 -16.05
C LEU A 69 8.32 -4.58 -15.21
N LYS A 70 9.62 -4.73 -15.44
CA LYS A 70 10.69 -4.19 -14.57
C LYS A 70 10.51 -2.71 -14.19
N LYS A 71 10.38 -1.81 -15.17
CA LYS A 71 10.28 -0.35 -14.92
C LYS A 71 8.95 0.04 -14.25
N ILE A 72 7.84 -0.53 -14.70
CA ILE A 72 6.51 -0.24 -14.14
C ILE A 72 6.41 -0.77 -12.70
N LYS A 73 7.06 -1.92 -12.42
CA LYS A 73 7.13 -2.50 -11.08
C LYS A 73 7.89 -1.61 -10.10
N GLU A 74 9.00 -1.00 -10.52
CA GLU A 74 9.68 0.04 -9.72
C GLU A 74 8.74 1.20 -9.37
N TRP A 75 8.02 1.72 -10.36
CA TRP A 75 7.06 2.82 -10.14
C TRP A 75 5.94 2.41 -9.20
N ALA A 76 5.43 1.20 -9.33
CA ALA A 76 4.41 0.65 -8.47
C ALA A 76 4.90 0.51 -7.02
N TYR A 77 6.10 -0.03 -6.79
CA TYR A 77 6.67 -0.11 -5.44
C TYR A 77 6.88 1.28 -4.83
N ALA A 78 7.42 2.23 -5.59
CA ALA A 78 7.59 3.61 -5.12
C ALA A 78 6.25 4.27 -4.77
N GLY A 79 5.24 4.14 -5.63
CA GLY A 79 3.91 4.70 -5.40
C GLY A 79 3.22 4.11 -4.17
N LEU A 80 3.25 2.78 -4.01
CA LEU A 80 2.68 2.09 -2.85
C LEU A 80 3.44 2.43 -1.55
N PHE A 81 4.75 2.65 -1.64
CA PHE A 81 5.54 3.11 -0.50
C PHE A 81 5.14 4.53 -0.07
N PHE A 82 5.05 5.47 -1.01
CA PHE A 82 4.63 6.84 -0.70
C PHE A 82 3.18 6.93 -0.22
N ASP A 83 2.31 6.05 -0.70
CA ASP A 83 0.96 5.93 -0.17
C ASP A 83 0.95 5.56 1.33
N LEU A 84 1.68 4.53 1.72
CA LEU A 84 1.77 4.10 3.12
C LEU A 84 2.48 5.15 4.00
N ALA A 85 3.56 5.74 3.51
CA ALA A 85 4.25 6.82 4.20
C ALA A 85 3.34 8.06 4.37
N GLY A 86 2.60 8.41 3.30
CA GLY A 86 1.64 9.51 3.30
C GLY A 86 0.49 9.28 4.27
N ALA A 87 0.02 8.04 4.42
CA ALA A 87 -1.00 7.69 5.40
C ALA A 87 -0.52 7.96 6.84
N ILE A 88 0.70 7.55 7.19
CA ILE A 88 1.30 7.83 8.51
C ILE A 88 1.44 9.34 8.71
N TYR A 89 2.05 10.03 7.74
CA TYR A 89 2.28 11.46 7.81
C TYR A 89 0.96 12.23 8.00
N SER A 90 -0.06 11.90 7.22
CA SER A 90 -1.33 12.62 7.25
C SER A 90 -2.10 12.36 8.53
N ALA A 91 -2.02 11.15 9.09
CA ALA A 91 -2.64 10.87 10.38
C ALA A 91 -1.96 11.67 11.51
N ILE A 92 -0.63 11.75 11.53
CA ILE A 92 0.11 12.58 12.52
C ILE A 92 -0.24 14.06 12.33
N ALA A 93 -0.28 14.54 11.08
CA ALA A 93 -0.57 15.93 10.77
C ALA A 93 -2.02 16.33 11.14
N ALA A 94 -2.99 15.45 10.90
CA ALA A 94 -4.40 15.70 11.19
C ALA A 94 -4.72 15.63 12.69
N PHE A 95 -4.15 14.67 13.41
CA PHE A 95 -4.49 14.41 14.82
C PHE A 95 -3.47 15.00 15.81
N GLY A 96 -2.35 15.55 15.35
CA GLY A 96 -1.35 16.25 16.17
C GLY A 96 -0.53 15.35 17.09
N GLN A 97 -0.71 14.03 17.04
CA GLN A 97 -0.02 13.06 17.89
C GLN A 97 0.22 11.74 17.15
N PHE A 98 1.22 10.99 17.63
CA PHE A 98 1.43 9.62 17.21
C PHE A 98 0.52 8.69 18.00
N ASP A 99 -0.36 7.97 17.30
CA ASP A 99 -1.18 6.91 17.87
C ASP A 99 -0.45 5.57 17.70
N PRO A 100 -0.19 4.78 18.77
CA PRO A 100 0.36 3.44 18.66
C PRO A 100 -0.38 2.52 17.66
N LEU A 101 -1.67 2.74 17.40
CA LEU A 101 -2.42 2.03 16.35
C LEU A 101 -1.82 2.25 14.95
N MET A 102 -1.10 3.34 14.70
CA MET A 102 -0.36 3.54 13.45
C MET A 102 0.72 2.47 13.23
N LEU A 103 1.23 1.83 14.29
CA LEU A 103 2.17 0.70 14.16
C LEU A 103 1.54 -0.50 13.48
N THR A 104 0.20 -0.61 13.46
CA THR A 104 -0.48 -1.66 12.69
C THR A 104 -0.16 -1.56 11.19
N LEU A 105 0.18 -0.37 10.67
CA LEU A 105 0.62 -0.17 9.28
C LEU A 105 1.90 -0.94 8.94
N LEU A 106 2.69 -1.37 9.94
CA LEU A 106 3.83 -2.26 9.71
C LEU A 106 3.41 -3.59 9.07
N ILE A 107 2.18 -4.05 9.30
CA ILE A 107 1.61 -5.24 8.65
C ILE A 107 1.54 -5.07 7.13
N TRP A 108 1.42 -3.83 6.62
CA TRP A 108 1.46 -3.52 5.19
C TRP A 108 2.90 -3.23 4.72
N ILE A 109 3.64 -2.43 5.48
CA ILE A 109 4.99 -1.96 5.08
C ILE A 109 5.99 -3.11 5.01
N VAL A 110 6.01 -3.99 6.02
CA VAL A 110 7.02 -5.06 6.10
C VAL A 110 6.91 -6.04 4.92
N PRO A 111 5.73 -6.58 4.57
CA PRO A 111 5.59 -7.38 3.36
C PRO A 111 5.98 -6.63 2.07
N GLY A 112 5.68 -5.34 1.97
CA GLY A 112 6.08 -4.51 0.81
C GLY A 112 7.60 -4.41 0.65
N ILE A 113 8.31 -4.10 1.73
CA ILE A 113 9.78 -4.03 1.75
C ILE A 113 10.39 -5.41 1.43
N LEU A 114 9.89 -6.47 2.05
CA LEU A 114 10.39 -7.83 1.81
C LEU A 114 10.11 -8.28 0.37
N SER A 115 8.93 -7.99 -0.16
CA SER A 115 8.57 -8.24 -1.56
C SER A 115 9.57 -7.57 -2.51
N TYR A 116 9.85 -6.28 -2.32
CA TYR A 116 10.84 -5.54 -3.13
C TYR A 116 12.26 -6.10 -2.98
N TYR A 117 12.68 -6.41 -1.76
CA TYR A 117 14.01 -6.97 -1.49
C TYR A 117 14.20 -8.31 -2.21
N PHE A 118 13.26 -9.23 -2.07
CA PHE A 118 13.35 -10.55 -2.69
C PHE A 118 13.18 -10.52 -4.20
N TRP A 119 12.41 -9.56 -4.73
CA TRP A 119 12.33 -9.33 -6.17
C TRP A 119 13.70 -9.02 -6.79
N ASN A 120 14.50 -8.18 -6.13
CA ASN A 120 15.85 -7.81 -6.58
C ASN A 120 16.91 -8.91 -6.40
N LYS A 121 16.58 -9.98 -5.66
CA LYS A 121 17.51 -11.08 -5.34
C LYS A 121 17.17 -12.41 -6.03
N LYS A 122 15.99 -12.50 -6.67
CA LYS A 122 15.53 -13.67 -7.41
C LYS A 122 16.12 -13.70 -8.82
#